data_AF-A0A540VFB3-F1
#
_entry.id   AF-A0A540VFB3-F1
#
_cell.length_a   1.000
_cell.length_b   1.000
_cell.length_c   1.000
_cell.angle_alpha   90.00
_cell.angle_beta   90.00
_cell.angle_gamma   90.00
#
_symmetry.space_group_name_H-M   'P 1'
#
loop_
_entity.id
_entity.type
_entity.pdbx_description
1 polymer ?
#
loop_
_entity_poly.entity_id
_entity_poly.type
_entity_poly.pdbx_seq_one_letter_code
_entity_poly.pdbx_strand_id
1 'polypeptide(L)' 'MPISVELRPGESQESLLKRFRKAVAEARILPIVRQKRWFTSKSEIKRIKRQKAIRKAQRAARRAGNA' A
#
# COMPACT_ATOMS: atom_id res chain seq x y z
N MET A 1 -5.84 -14.51 -5.55
CA MET A 1 -4.73 -15.30 -4.99
C MET A 1 -4.62 -14.99 -3.50
N PRO A 2 -4.94 -15.94 -2.60
CA PRO A 2 -4.62 -15.78 -1.19
C PRO A 2 -3.08 -15.68 -1.04
N ILE A 3 -2.63 -14.82 -0.13
CA ILE A 3 -1.21 -14.65 0.18
C ILE A 3 -0.85 -15.69 1.23
N SER A 4 0.00 -16.66 0.88
CA SER A 4 0.55 -17.65 1.81
C SER A 4 2.05 -17.45 1.96
N VAL A 5 2.56 -17.76 3.15
CA VAL A 5 4.01 -17.92 3.40
C VAL A 5 4.22 -19.21 4.18
N GLU A 6 5.20 -19.98 3.75
CA GLU A 6 5.60 -21.22 4.41
C GLU A 6 6.80 -20.97 5.34
N LEU A 7 6.79 -21.71 6.46
CA LEU A 7 7.86 -21.69 7.45
C LEU A 7 9.12 -22.31 6.84
N ARG A 8 10.24 -21.58 6.91
CA ARG A 8 11.54 -22.10 6.47
C ARG A 8 12.23 -22.88 7.59
N PRO A 9 13.10 -23.87 7.28
CA PRO A 9 13.90 -24.55 8.29
C PRO A 9 14.73 -23.54 9.10
N GLY A 10 14.67 -23.64 10.44
CA GLY A 10 15.38 -22.75 11.35
C GLY A 10 14.80 -21.33 11.48
N GLU A 11 13.67 -21.03 10.84
CA GLU A 11 13.00 -19.74 10.94
C GLU A 11 12.18 -19.63 12.24
N SER A 12 12.28 -18.49 12.93
CA SER A 12 11.41 -18.20 14.07
C SER A 12 10.02 -17.78 13.62
N GLN A 13 9.01 -18.02 14.46
CA GLN A 13 7.62 -17.63 14.17
C GLN A 13 7.47 -16.11 13.96
N GLU A 14 8.26 -15.30 14.67
CA GLU A 14 8.25 -13.84 14.47
C GLU A 14 8.78 -13.43 13.09
N SER A 15 9.81 -14.10 12.59
CA SER A 15 10.34 -13.87 11.23
C SER A 15 9.30 -14.22 10.16
N LEU A 16 8.60 -15.35 10.34
CA LEU A 16 7.52 -15.77 9.45
C LEU A 16 6.40 -14.70 9.41
N LEU A 17 5.99 -14.18 10.56
CA LEU A 17 4.98 -13.11 10.64
C LEU A 17 5.43 -11.80 9.98
N LYS A 18 6.71 -11.43 10.12
CA LYS A 18 7.27 -10.25 9.43
C LYS A 18 7.20 -10.41 7.91
N ARG A 19 7.53 -11.59 7.39
CA ARG A 19 7.42 -11.90 5.95
C ARG A 19 5.97 -11.88 5.47
N PHE A 20 5.06 -12.47 6.23
CA PHE A 20 3.63 -12.42 5.91
C PHE A 20 3.14 -10.96 5.79
N ARG A 21 3.42 -10.13 6.80
CA ARG A 21 3.05 -8.71 6.79
C ARG A 21 3.64 -7.97 5.58
N LYS A 22 4.90 -8.25 5.24
CA LYS A 22 5.56 -7.68 4.05
C LYS A 22 4.85 -8.09 2.76
N ALA A 23 4.57 -9.39 2.58
CA ALA A 23 3.86 -9.89 1.39
C ALA A 23 2.45 -9.28 1.26
N VAL A 24 1.71 -9.15 2.37
CA VAL A 24 0.41 -8.48 2.42
C VAL A 24 0.51 -7.00 2.04
N ALA A 25 1.53 -6.31 2.54
CA ALA A 25 1.76 -4.90 2.22
C ALA A 25 2.12 -4.70 0.73
N GLU A 26 2.98 -5.54 0.17
CA GLU A 26 3.39 -5.53 -1.25
C GLU A 26 2.22 -5.79 -2.19
N ALA A 27 1.36 -6.76 -1.85
CA ALA A 27 0.16 -7.06 -2.63
C ALA A 27 -0.89 -5.94 -2.62
N ARG A 28 -0.77 -4.96 -1.70
CA ARG A 28 -1.68 -3.80 -1.56
C ARG A 28 -3.16 -4.19 -1.46
N ILE A 29 -3.46 -5.37 -0.93
CA ILE A 29 -4.83 -5.90 -0.89
C ILE A 29 -5.78 -5.01 -0.08
N LEU A 30 -5.36 -4.53 1.10
CA LEU A 30 -6.17 -3.66 1.96
C LEU A 30 -6.52 -2.31 1.30
N PRO A 31 -5.56 -1.56 0.70
CA PRO A 31 -5.88 -0.38 -0.09
C PRO A 31 -6.86 -0.63 -1.24
N ILE A 32 -6.71 -1.76 -1.95
CA ILE A 32 -7.57 -2.12 -3.09
C ILE A 32 -8.99 -2.36 -2.61
N VAL A 33 -9.17 -3.18 -1.58
CA VAL A 33 -10.49 -3.47 -1.01
C VAL A 33 -11.14 -2.19 -0.47
N ARG A 34 -10.39 -1.36 0.26
CA ARG A 34 -10.90 -0.07 0.76
C ARG A 34 -11.36 0.86 -0.37
N GLN A 35 -10.64 0.89 -1.49
CA GLN A 35 -11.01 1.70 -2.65
C GLN A 35 -12.25 1.15 -3.37
N LYS A 36 -12.44 -0.17 -3.38
CA LYS A 36 -13.58 -0.84 -4.01
C LYS A 36 -14.80 -0.97 -3.09
N ARG A 37 -14.68 -0.62 -1.79
CA ARG A 37 -15.73 -0.79 -0.78
C ARG A 37 -17.05 -0.11 -1.14
N TRP A 38 -16.99 1.03 -1.81
CA TRP A 38 -18.16 1.79 -2.22
C TRP A 38 -18.07 2.13 -3.71
N PHE A 39 -19.23 2.27 -4.35
CA PHE A 39 -19.26 2.84 -5.69
C PHE A 39 -18.68 4.25 -5.67
N THR A 40 -17.80 4.54 -6.61
CA THR A 40 -17.22 5.87 -6.82
C THR A 40 -17.18 6.11 -8.33
N SER A 41 -17.74 7.22 -8.78
CA SER A 41 -17.78 7.54 -10.21
C SER A 41 -16.37 7.68 -10.81
N LYS A 42 -16.26 7.46 -12.13
CA LYS A 42 -14.98 7.58 -12.85
C LYS A 42 -14.37 8.99 -12.70
N SER A 43 -15.21 10.03 -12.70
CA SER A 43 -14.79 11.42 -12.51
C SER A 43 -14.21 11.65 -11.11
N GLU A 44 -14.87 11.10 -10.08
CA GLU A 44 -14.42 11.22 -8.70
C GLU A 44 -13.10 10.48 -8.45
N ILE A 45 -12.94 9.28 -9.03
CA ILE A 45 -11.66 8.56 -9.03
C ILE A 45 -10.55 9.41 -9.67
N LYS A 46 -10.81 10.06 -10.82
CA LYS A 46 -9.85 10.94 -11.51
C LYS A 46 -9.47 12.15 -10.65
N ARG A 47 -10.46 12.78 -10.02
CA ARG A 47 -10.29 13.91 -9.10
C ARG A 47 -9.39 13.53 -7.92
N ILE A 48 -9.70 12.42 -7.24
CA ILE A 48 -8.91 11.90 -6.11
C ILE A 48 -7.48 11.57 -6.54
N LYS A 49 -7.27 10.93 -7.69
CA LYS A 49 -5.93 10.62 -8.23
C LYS A 49 -5.12 11.89 -8.50
N ARG A 50 -5.71 12.89 -9.15
CA ARG A 50 -5.06 14.18 -9.41
C ARG A 50 -4.64 14.87 -8.11
N GLN A 51 -5.56 14.95 -7.14
CA GLN A 51 -5.27 15.56 -5.85
C GLN A 51 -4.15 14.82 -5.09
N LYS A 52 -4.13 13.48 -5.13
CA LYS A 52 -3.07 12.67 -4.52
C LYS A 52 -1.70 12.92 -5.17
N ALA A 53 -1.66 13.05 -6.50
CA ALA A 53 -0.42 13.34 -7.23
C ALA A 53 0.16 14.71 -6.83
N ILE A 54 -0.68 15.75 -6.79
CA ILE A 54 -0.29 17.10 -6.34
C ILE A 54 0.27 17.06 -4.91
N ARG A 55 -0.45 16.42 -3.98
CA ARG A 55 0.01 16.27 -2.59
C ARG A 55 1.34 15.51 -2.49
N LYS A 56 1.56 14.49 -3.32
CA LYS A 56 2.82 13.73 -3.36
C LYS A 56 3.97 14.63 -3.83
N ALA A 57 3.77 15.40 -4.90
CA ALA A 57 4.77 16.33 -5.42
C ALA A 57 5.13 17.42 -4.40
N GLN A 58 4.12 18.04 -3.76
CA GLN A 58 4.34 19.03 -2.70
C GLN A 58 5.12 18.47 -1.51
N ARG A 59 4.83 17.23 -1.10
CA ARG A 59 5.59 16.58 -0.01
C ARG A 59 7.04 16.28 -0.41
N ALA A 60 7.29 15.90 -1.67
CA ALA A 60 8.64 15.68 -2.17
C ALA A 60 9.46 16.99 -2.20
N ALA A 61 8.86 18.06 -2.71
CA ALA A 61 9.50 19.39 -2.73
C ALA A 61 9.86 19.90 -1.33
N ARG A 62 8.96 19.75 -0.34
CA ARG A 62 9.24 20.12 1.06
C ARG A 62 10.39 19.33 1.68
N ARG A 63 10.54 18.05 1.34
CA ARG A 63 11.65 17.23 1.84
C ARG A 63 12.98 17.61 1.21
N ALA A 64 12.98 18.02 -0.06
CA ALA A 64 14.18 18.47 -0.76
C ALA A 64 14.65 19.86 -0.30
N GLY A 65 13.74 20.76 0.09
CA GLY A 65 14.08 22.09 0.61
C GLY A 65 14.42 22.15 2.10
N ASN A 66 14.22 21.05 2.84
CA ASN A 66 14.62 20.90 4.25
C ASN A 66 15.90 20.05 4.40
N ALA A 67 16.59 19.77 3.30
CA ALA A 67 17.86 19.05 3.22
C ALA A 67 18.99 20.02 2.89
#